data_AF-A0A7Y2JAF8-F1
#
_entry.id   AF-A0A7Y2JAF8-F1
#
_cell.length_a   1.000
_cell.length_b   1.000
_cell.length_c   1.000
_cell.angle_alpha   90.00
_cell.angle_beta   90.00
_cell.angle_gamma   90.00
#
_symmetry.space_group_name_H-M   'P 1'
#
loop_
_entity.id
_entity.type
_entity.pdbx_description
1 polymer ?
#
loop_
_entity_poly.entity_id
_entity_poly.type
_entity_poly.pdbx_seq_one_letter_code
_entity_poly.pdbx_strand_id
1 'polypeptide(L)'
;MVKHFLRLEWKQYFRSSYWQKNLLMNIFLVFMALYFMATFLVLGLAMYPLLKKIYPDNDPFVMFNGLLFYWIIADLLMRFFFQKLPVMSVKPLLTLPIKRKNVVHFVLGKSALSFFNFLPLFAYIPFSIMLIGNDYPAGQILPWLAGLIIFVLIINFLNFIIESIASETELPFLPVMLVAGGLFALNYFEILSISDLISKAFLGISNNPFFLIVPILVLAILYWINFKTLKKKLYIDNSLQSKKEEAKTTNLAWTKKFGDIAPFMQLDIKLILRNKRSKSSVWMLVIGLLYGLFFYPNPIYQDMEWFFVFIGIFVTGIFLINFGQFIPAWDSSYYKLLMSQNLKYERYLKSKYSLMIMSVVIMFVLSIPYVYFGWKILLAHFAAAVYNVGVNSYVILWGGSFNRKKIDLDQRAAFNFQGTGAVQWLIGIPLMLIPMIIFAIFYFTLGFQVGIGVIIAMGLIGIMFHQKIMKFITSQYMKSKHKMIEAFSQDS
;
A
#
# COMPACT_ATOMS: atom_id res chain seq x y z
N MET A 1 21.31 5.37 -27.26
CA MET A 1 20.45 6.17 -26.35
C MET A 1 19.99 5.38 -25.13
N VAL A 2 19.34 4.22 -25.28
CA VAL A 2 18.91 3.36 -24.14
C VAL A 2 20.06 3.01 -23.18
N LYS A 3 21.22 2.58 -23.71
CA LYS A 3 22.43 2.31 -22.89
C LYS A 3 22.88 3.53 -22.05
N HIS A 4 22.72 4.74 -22.59
CA HIS A 4 23.09 5.98 -21.88
C HIS A 4 22.12 6.28 -20.74
N PHE A 5 20.81 6.08 -20.94
CA PHE A 5 19.82 6.21 -19.86
C PHE A 5 20.04 5.19 -18.74
N LEU A 6 20.33 3.94 -19.08
CA LEU A 6 20.66 2.92 -18.09
C LEU A 6 21.91 3.31 -17.26
N ARG A 7 22.93 3.89 -17.90
CA ARG A 7 24.13 4.39 -17.20
C ARG A 7 23.82 5.55 -16.26
N LEU A 8 22.97 6.50 -16.68
CA LEU A 8 22.54 7.62 -15.83
C LEU A 8 21.75 7.13 -14.62
N GLU A 9 20.91 6.12 -14.81
CA GLU A 9 20.14 5.51 -13.72
C GLU A 9 21.03 4.78 -12.72
N TRP A 10 21.98 3.99 -13.19
CA TRP A 10 22.99 3.35 -12.31
C TRP A 10 23.77 4.38 -11.50
N LYS A 11 24.14 5.50 -12.13
CA LYS A 11 24.78 6.63 -11.42
C LYS A 11 23.84 7.29 -10.42
N GLN A 12 22.57 7.50 -10.75
CA GLN A 12 21.57 8.08 -9.86
C GLN A 12 21.35 7.17 -8.63
N TYR A 13 21.22 5.87 -8.86
CA TYR A 13 21.00 4.87 -7.81
C TYR A 13 22.13 4.90 -6.77
N PHE A 14 23.39 4.81 -7.21
CA PHE A 14 24.55 4.83 -6.31
C PHE A 14 24.87 6.20 -5.70
N ARG A 15 24.55 7.30 -6.39
CA ARG A 15 24.76 8.66 -5.87
C ARG A 15 23.61 9.16 -4.99
N SER A 16 22.50 8.43 -4.94
CA SER A 16 21.40 8.78 -4.06
C SER A 16 21.83 8.62 -2.59
N SER A 17 21.58 9.65 -1.77
CA SER A 17 21.82 9.60 -0.32
C SER A 17 21.07 8.43 0.35
N TYR A 18 20.04 7.90 -0.32
CA TYR A 18 19.23 6.78 0.11
C TYR A 18 20.00 5.46 0.20
N TRP A 19 20.86 5.16 -0.79
CA TRP A 19 21.58 3.88 -0.81
C TRP A 19 22.67 3.82 0.27
N GLN A 20 23.32 4.95 0.54
CA GLN A 20 24.36 5.05 1.58
C GLN A 20 23.80 5.09 3.01
N LYS A 21 22.60 5.63 3.23
CA LYS A 21 22.03 5.81 4.59
C LYS A 21 21.15 4.65 5.08
N ASN A 22 20.67 3.77 4.20
CA ASN A 22 19.70 2.70 4.56
C ASN A 22 20.18 1.28 4.17
N LEU A 23 21.40 0.90 4.55
CA LEU A 23 21.96 -0.43 4.30
C LEU A 23 21.01 -1.58 4.72
N LEU A 24 20.41 -1.47 5.91
CA LEU A 24 19.46 -2.44 6.45
C LEU A 24 18.20 -2.62 5.57
N MET A 25 17.66 -1.52 5.04
CA MET A 25 16.52 -1.57 4.12
C MET A 25 16.92 -2.22 2.79
N ASN A 26 18.11 -1.93 2.27
CA ASN A 26 18.59 -2.52 1.03
C ASN A 26 18.81 -4.02 1.18
N ILE A 27 19.42 -4.45 2.29
CA ILE A 27 19.57 -5.88 2.62
C ILE A 27 18.20 -6.55 2.71
N PHE A 28 17.24 -5.93 3.42
CA PHE A 28 15.88 -6.45 3.51
C PHE A 28 15.20 -6.58 2.14
N LEU A 29 15.32 -5.58 1.26
CA LEU A 29 14.74 -5.63 -0.09
C LEU A 29 15.35 -6.74 -0.95
N VAL A 30 16.67 -6.90 -0.91
CA VAL A 30 17.35 -8.00 -1.64
C VAL A 30 16.95 -9.35 -1.08
N PHE A 31 16.91 -9.50 0.25
CA PHE A 31 16.45 -10.71 0.91
C PHE A 31 15.01 -11.06 0.51
N MET A 32 14.08 -10.10 0.56
CA MET A 32 12.70 -10.32 0.14
C MET A 32 12.60 -10.70 -1.34
N ALA A 33 13.39 -10.08 -2.22
CA ALA A 33 13.42 -10.43 -3.64
C ALA A 33 13.89 -11.89 -3.85
N LEU A 34 15.00 -12.28 -3.20
CA LEU A 34 15.52 -13.66 -3.25
C LEU A 34 14.53 -14.67 -2.64
N TYR A 35 13.91 -14.32 -1.52
CA TYR A 35 12.88 -15.14 -0.89
C TYR A 35 11.73 -15.41 -1.86
N PHE A 36 11.15 -14.39 -2.49
CA PHE A 36 10.07 -14.57 -3.46
C PHE A 36 10.51 -15.35 -4.70
N MET A 37 11.72 -15.12 -5.22
CA MET A 37 12.26 -15.90 -6.34
C MET A 37 12.37 -17.39 -5.97
N ALA A 38 12.89 -17.70 -4.77
CA ALA A 38 12.98 -19.07 -4.28
C ALA A 38 11.60 -19.70 -4.08
N THR A 39 10.63 -18.97 -3.51
CA THR A 39 9.25 -19.44 -3.34
C THR A 39 8.59 -19.76 -4.68
N PHE A 40 8.72 -18.90 -5.68
CA PHE A 40 8.15 -19.15 -7.02
C PHE A 40 8.83 -20.31 -7.73
N LEU A 41 10.15 -20.48 -7.55
CA LEU A 41 10.90 -21.62 -8.05
C LEU A 41 10.42 -22.93 -7.43
N VAL A 42 10.29 -22.98 -6.11
CA VAL A 42 9.75 -24.14 -5.39
C VAL A 42 8.31 -24.41 -5.84
N LEU A 43 7.49 -23.36 -5.97
CA LEU A 43 6.12 -23.47 -6.45
C LEU A 43 6.07 -24.09 -7.85
N GLY A 44 6.90 -23.62 -8.79
CA GLY A 44 6.96 -24.16 -10.15
C GLY A 44 7.36 -25.63 -10.21
N LEU A 45 8.39 -26.03 -9.44
CA LEU A 45 8.83 -27.43 -9.36
C LEU A 45 7.82 -28.33 -8.65
N ALA A 46 7.21 -27.85 -7.56
CA ALA A 46 6.27 -28.62 -6.76
C ALA A 46 4.87 -28.69 -7.39
N MET A 47 4.53 -27.80 -8.33
CA MET A 47 3.18 -27.73 -8.90
C MET A 47 2.75 -29.04 -9.56
N TYR A 48 3.61 -29.66 -10.37
CA TYR A 48 3.30 -30.93 -11.03
C TYR A 48 3.01 -32.08 -10.03
N PRO A 49 3.91 -32.42 -9.09
CA PRO A 49 3.64 -33.49 -8.13
C PRO A 49 2.49 -33.13 -7.17
N LEU A 50 2.28 -31.85 -6.84
CA LEU A 50 1.16 -31.41 -6.01
C LEU A 50 -0.18 -31.65 -6.72
N LEU A 51 -0.31 -31.25 -7.98
CA LEU A 51 -1.53 -31.47 -8.77
C LEU A 51 -1.84 -32.96 -8.91
N LYS A 52 -0.83 -33.78 -9.21
CA LYS A 52 -0.99 -35.24 -9.30
C LYS A 52 -1.36 -35.89 -7.96
N LYS A 53 -0.92 -35.33 -6.84
CA LYS A 53 -1.28 -35.82 -5.49
C LYS A 53 -2.71 -35.45 -5.11
N ILE A 54 -3.15 -34.24 -5.44
CA ILE A 54 -4.49 -33.74 -5.08
C ILE A 54 -5.55 -34.33 -6.03
N TYR A 55 -5.24 -34.44 -7.32
CA TYR A 55 -6.13 -34.94 -8.35
C TYR A 55 -5.42 -36.04 -9.17
N PRO A 56 -5.36 -37.28 -8.64
CA PRO A 56 -4.62 -38.37 -9.27
C PRO A 56 -5.10 -38.73 -10.68
N ASP A 57 -6.40 -38.57 -10.92
CA ASP A 57 -7.06 -39.00 -12.16
C ASP A 57 -7.12 -37.91 -13.24
N ASN A 58 -6.70 -36.68 -12.92
CA ASN A 58 -6.76 -35.55 -13.85
C ASN A 58 -5.37 -35.21 -14.39
N ASP A 59 -5.32 -34.77 -15.65
CA ASP A 59 -4.09 -34.27 -16.29
C ASP A 59 -3.58 -32.99 -15.59
N PRO A 60 -2.38 -33.00 -14.97
CA PRO A 60 -1.79 -31.83 -14.32
C PRO A 60 -1.64 -30.60 -15.23
N PHE A 61 -1.42 -30.78 -16.53
CA PHE A 61 -1.32 -29.68 -17.48
C PHE A 61 -2.67 -29.00 -17.68
N VAL A 62 -3.75 -29.77 -17.84
CA VAL A 62 -5.11 -29.23 -17.99
C VAL A 62 -5.56 -28.54 -16.69
N MET A 63 -5.29 -29.16 -15.54
CA MET A 63 -5.61 -28.60 -14.23
C MET A 63 -4.91 -27.26 -13.99
N PHE A 64 -3.62 -27.16 -14.34
CA PHE A 64 -2.89 -25.90 -14.23
C PHE A 64 -3.48 -24.80 -15.10
N ASN A 65 -3.93 -25.12 -16.32
CA ASN A 65 -4.58 -24.15 -17.21
C ASN A 65 -5.89 -23.60 -16.62
N GLY A 66 -6.64 -24.41 -15.86
CA GLY A 66 -7.81 -23.94 -15.10
C GLY A 66 -7.47 -22.93 -14.00
N LEU A 67 -6.26 -23.00 -13.42
CA LEU A 67 -5.79 -22.10 -12.37
C LEU A 67 -5.29 -20.75 -12.91
N LEU A 68 -5.02 -20.63 -14.22
CA LEU A 68 -4.44 -19.43 -14.81
C LEU A 68 -5.31 -18.19 -14.60
N PHE A 69 -6.63 -18.31 -14.61
CA PHE A 69 -7.52 -17.17 -14.33
C PHE A 69 -7.26 -16.54 -12.97
N TYR A 70 -7.17 -17.36 -11.92
CA TYR A 70 -6.88 -16.89 -10.56
C TYR A 70 -5.48 -16.29 -10.47
N TRP A 71 -4.50 -16.91 -11.14
CA TRP A 71 -3.15 -16.36 -11.24
C TRP A 71 -3.14 -14.97 -11.89
N ILE A 72 -3.87 -14.79 -13.00
CA ILE A 72 -3.94 -13.54 -13.75
C ILE A 72 -4.58 -12.42 -12.90
N ILE A 73 -5.67 -12.73 -12.20
CA ILE A 73 -6.30 -11.76 -11.29
C ILE A 73 -5.34 -11.38 -10.16
N ALA A 74 -4.69 -12.37 -9.53
CA ALA A 74 -3.74 -12.12 -8.45
C ALA A 74 -2.54 -11.27 -8.94
N ASP A 75 -1.98 -11.59 -10.11
CA ASP A 75 -0.86 -10.85 -10.70
C ASP A 75 -1.28 -9.41 -11.06
N LEU A 76 -2.46 -9.21 -11.64
CA LEU A 76 -2.98 -7.87 -11.95
C LEU A 76 -3.19 -7.03 -10.68
N LEU A 77 -3.81 -7.59 -9.64
CA LEU A 77 -4.02 -6.90 -8.37
C LEU A 77 -2.68 -6.55 -7.71
N MET A 78 -1.75 -7.50 -7.64
CA MET A 78 -0.41 -7.27 -7.08
C MET A 78 0.34 -6.17 -7.83
N ARG A 79 0.35 -6.20 -9.17
CA ARG A 79 0.99 -5.16 -9.97
C ARG A 79 0.34 -3.80 -9.78
N PHE A 80 -0.99 -3.74 -9.69
CA PHE A 80 -1.68 -2.48 -9.49
C PHE A 80 -1.25 -1.78 -8.19
N PHE A 81 -1.06 -2.55 -7.11
CA PHE A 81 -0.64 -1.99 -5.83
C PHE A 81 0.86 -1.69 -5.74
N PHE A 82 1.71 -2.55 -6.31
CA PHE A 82 3.16 -2.50 -6.08
C PHE A 82 3.99 -2.02 -7.28
N GLN A 83 3.44 -2.05 -8.50
CA GLN A 83 4.15 -1.71 -9.72
C GLN A 83 3.59 -0.44 -10.37
N LYS A 84 4.25 0.69 -10.13
CA LYS A 84 3.89 2.01 -10.70
C LYS A 84 4.81 2.43 -11.83
N LEU A 85 4.31 3.24 -12.77
CA LEU A 85 5.15 3.86 -13.79
C LEU A 85 6.15 4.86 -13.18
N PRO A 86 7.46 4.80 -13.53
CA PRO A 86 8.47 5.74 -13.03
C PRO A 86 8.42 7.09 -13.77
N VAL A 87 7.27 7.76 -13.78
CA VAL A 87 7.08 9.04 -14.52
C VAL A 87 7.90 10.18 -13.87
N MET A 88 8.10 10.14 -12.55
CA MET A 88 8.82 11.18 -11.81
C MET A 88 10.31 11.22 -12.11
N SER A 89 10.95 10.07 -12.38
CA SER A 89 12.39 10.02 -12.74
C SER A 89 12.68 10.59 -14.13
N VAL A 90 11.65 10.87 -14.91
CA VAL A 90 11.75 11.23 -16.33
C VAL A 90 11.62 12.74 -16.55
N LYS A 91 11.04 13.47 -15.59
CA LYS A 91 10.90 14.94 -15.65
C LYS A 91 12.23 15.66 -15.94
N PRO A 92 13.38 15.29 -15.33
CA PRO A 92 14.66 15.92 -15.65
C PRO A 92 15.13 15.69 -17.09
N LEU A 93 14.65 14.63 -17.75
CA LEU A 93 14.99 14.36 -19.16
C LEU A 93 14.21 15.24 -20.13
N LEU A 94 13.10 15.86 -19.68
CA LEU A 94 12.26 16.73 -20.50
C LEU A 94 12.88 18.12 -20.72
N THR A 95 13.84 18.53 -19.87
CA THR A 95 14.60 19.77 -20.04
C THR A 95 15.80 19.60 -20.95
N LEU A 96 16.18 18.37 -21.29
CA LEU A 96 17.26 18.05 -22.21
C LEU A 96 16.75 18.01 -23.65
N PRO A 97 17.61 18.24 -24.67
CA PRO A 97 17.23 18.20 -26.09
C PRO A 97 17.02 16.76 -26.60
N ILE A 98 16.17 15.98 -25.92
CA ILE A 98 15.84 14.60 -26.25
C ILE A 98 14.40 14.55 -26.75
N LYS A 99 14.17 13.89 -27.89
CA LYS A 99 12.81 13.69 -28.42
C LYS A 99 11.96 12.92 -27.40
N ARG A 100 10.83 13.48 -26.99
CA ARG A 100 9.88 12.86 -26.02
C ARG A 100 9.50 11.43 -26.38
N LYS A 101 9.39 11.09 -27.66
CA LYS A 101 9.13 9.70 -28.11
C LYS A 101 10.18 8.71 -27.59
N ASN A 102 11.46 9.08 -27.59
CA ASN A 102 12.55 8.23 -27.13
C ASN A 102 12.49 8.04 -25.61
N VAL A 103 12.07 9.09 -24.91
CA VAL A 103 11.84 9.06 -23.46
C VAL A 103 10.69 8.11 -23.12
N VAL A 104 9.57 8.16 -23.84
CA VAL A 104 8.44 7.23 -23.64
C VAL A 104 8.85 5.78 -23.91
N HIS A 105 9.55 5.51 -25.02
CA HIS A 105 10.06 4.16 -25.31
C HIS A 105 11.01 3.65 -24.23
N PHE A 106 11.85 4.51 -23.67
CA PHE A 106 12.72 4.15 -22.56
C PHE A 106 11.91 3.75 -21.31
N VAL A 107 10.88 4.53 -20.94
CA VAL A 107 10.00 4.20 -19.79
C VAL A 107 9.28 2.87 -20.00
N LEU A 108 8.70 2.65 -21.18
CA LEU A 108 8.00 1.40 -21.49
C LEU A 108 8.94 0.20 -21.53
N GLY A 109 10.12 0.35 -22.16
CA GLY A 109 11.14 -0.71 -22.18
C GLY A 109 11.66 -1.05 -20.79
N LYS A 110 11.88 -0.04 -19.94
CA LYS A 110 12.25 -0.25 -18.54
C LYS A 110 11.19 -1.03 -17.78
N SER A 111 9.91 -0.73 -18.03
CA SER A 111 8.82 -1.44 -17.36
C SER A 111 8.75 -2.92 -17.73
N ALA A 112 9.10 -3.28 -18.96
CA ALA A 112 9.20 -4.67 -19.42
C ALA A 112 10.30 -5.45 -18.66
N LEU A 113 11.33 -4.77 -18.16
CA LEU A 113 12.42 -5.35 -17.35
C LEU A 113 12.19 -5.22 -15.84
N SER A 114 10.95 -5.01 -15.39
CA SER A 114 10.64 -4.94 -13.96
C SER A 114 10.74 -6.31 -13.28
N PHE A 115 11.06 -6.31 -11.98
CA PHE A 115 11.08 -7.52 -11.15
C PHE A 115 9.77 -8.33 -11.24
N PHE A 116 8.62 -7.64 -11.30
CA PHE A 116 7.32 -8.26 -11.43
C PHE A 116 7.13 -9.04 -12.74
N ASN A 117 7.87 -8.73 -13.81
CA ASN A 117 7.81 -9.54 -15.05
C ASN A 117 8.69 -10.78 -14.97
N PHE A 118 9.77 -10.74 -14.18
CA PHE A 118 10.64 -11.89 -13.99
C PHE A 118 10.10 -12.87 -12.95
N LEU A 119 9.40 -12.37 -11.92
CA LEU A 119 8.95 -13.20 -10.80
C LEU A 119 8.06 -14.39 -11.23
N PRO A 120 7.01 -14.23 -12.06
CA PRO A 120 6.20 -15.37 -12.54
C PRO A 120 7.00 -16.38 -13.36
N LEU A 121 8.08 -15.97 -14.03
CA LEU A 121 8.92 -16.87 -14.83
C LEU A 121 9.63 -17.91 -13.97
N PHE A 122 9.93 -17.57 -12.71
CA PHE A 122 10.44 -18.54 -11.73
C PHE A 122 9.44 -19.64 -11.40
N ALA A 123 8.14 -19.48 -11.68
CA ALA A 123 7.17 -20.57 -11.58
C ALA A 123 6.93 -21.26 -12.93
N TYR A 124 6.70 -20.48 -14.00
CA TYR A 124 6.32 -21.03 -15.31
C TYR A 124 7.42 -21.85 -15.97
N ILE A 125 8.69 -21.39 -15.88
CA ILE A 125 9.81 -22.10 -16.51
C ILE A 125 10.06 -23.45 -15.81
N PRO A 126 10.21 -23.51 -14.47
CA PRO A 126 10.40 -24.80 -13.80
C PRO A 126 9.21 -25.75 -13.96
N PHE A 127 7.97 -25.25 -13.96
CA PHE A 127 6.81 -26.09 -14.21
C PHE A 127 6.80 -26.67 -15.64
N SER A 128 7.19 -25.87 -16.64
CA SER A 128 7.35 -26.34 -18.02
C SER A 128 8.41 -27.43 -18.14
N ILE A 129 9.53 -27.28 -17.41
CA ILE A 129 10.59 -28.30 -17.36
C ILE A 129 10.06 -29.59 -16.73
N MET A 130 9.26 -29.49 -15.65
CA MET A 130 8.64 -30.65 -15.02
C MET A 130 7.66 -31.37 -15.95
N LEU A 131 6.85 -30.63 -16.73
CA LEU A 131 5.96 -31.23 -17.73
C LEU A 131 6.75 -31.99 -18.78
N ILE A 132 7.77 -31.36 -19.39
CA ILE A 132 8.61 -32.04 -20.41
C ILE A 132 9.32 -33.27 -19.83
N GLY A 133 9.79 -33.17 -18.58
CA GLY A 133 10.42 -34.29 -17.88
C GLY A 133 9.47 -35.44 -17.50
N ASN A 134 8.15 -35.24 -17.60
CA ASN A 134 7.11 -36.24 -17.38
C ASN A 134 6.35 -36.56 -18.68
N ASP A 135 7.08 -36.65 -19.80
CA ASP A 135 6.60 -37.12 -21.10
C ASP A 135 5.60 -36.22 -21.84
N TYR A 136 5.42 -34.96 -21.43
CA TYR A 136 4.63 -34.00 -22.22
C TYR A 136 5.43 -33.53 -23.45
N PRO A 137 4.81 -33.50 -24.66
CA PRO A 137 5.50 -33.08 -25.87
C PRO A 137 6.03 -31.64 -25.78
N ALA A 138 7.35 -31.45 -25.97
CA ALA A 138 7.95 -30.12 -25.96
C ALA A 138 7.34 -29.17 -27.01
N GLY A 139 6.88 -29.72 -28.14
CA GLY A 139 6.16 -28.97 -29.18
C GLY A 139 4.84 -28.36 -28.71
N GLN A 140 4.23 -28.90 -27.65
CA GLN A 140 3.02 -28.35 -27.03
C GLN A 140 3.36 -27.39 -25.87
N ILE A 141 4.39 -27.69 -25.09
CA ILE A 141 4.74 -26.93 -23.89
C ILE A 141 5.48 -25.61 -24.22
N LEU A 142 6.37 -25.58 -25.21
CA LEU A 142 7.14 -24.38 -25.55
C LEU A 142 6.26 -23.22 -26.09
N PRO A 143 5.30 -23.45 -27.01
CA PRO A 143 4.35 -22.41 -27.42
C PRO A 143 3.50 -21.91 -26.25
N TRP A 144 3.07 -22.82 -25.38
CA TRP A 144 2.31 -22.49 -24.18
C TRP A 144 3.11 -21.58 -23.23
N LEU A 145 4.38 -21.92 -22.95
CA LEU A 145 5.29 -21.10 -22.14
C LEU A 145 5.53 -19.73 -22.78
N ALA A 146 5.72 -19.66 -24.11
CA ALA A 146 5.85 -18.41 -24.83
C ALA A 146 4.58 -17.54 -24.67
N GLY A 147 3.40 -18.17 -24.74
CA GLY A 147 2.11 -17.54 -24.49
C GLY A 147 2.04 -16.93 -23.09
N LEU A 148 2.46 -17.65 -22.05
CA LEU A 148 2.51 -17.15 -20.68
C LEU A 148 3.47 -15.96 -20.52
N ILE A 149 4.65 -16.01 -21.15
CA ILE A 149 5.62 -14.90 -21.11
C ILE A 149 5.04 -13.64 -21.77
N ILE A 150 4.40 -13.78 -22.94
CA ILE A 150 3.71 -12.68 -23.60
C ILE A 150 2.59 -12.14 -22.70
N PHE A 151 1.84 -13.04 -22.04
CA PHE A 151 0.75 -12.65 -21.16
C PHE A 151 1.22 -11.87 -19.93
N VAL A 152 2.36 -12.22 -19.35
CA VAL A 152 3.00 -11.42 -18.29
C VAL A 152 3.24 -9.97 -18.74
N LEU A 153 3.69 -9.78 -19.99
CA LEU A 153 3.88 -8.44 -20.55
C LEU A 153 2.55 -7.73 -20.86
N ILE A 154 1.53 -8.47 -21.28
CA ILE A 154 0.16 -7.95 -21.44
C ILE A 154 -0.35 -7.39 -20.11
N ILE A 155 -0.27 -8.18 -19.02
CA ILE A 155 -0.70 -7.73 -17.68
C ILE A 155 0.10 -6.48 -17.26
N ASN A 156 1.41 -6.46 -17.50
CA ASN A 156 2.25 -5.30 -17.20
C ASN A 156 1.76 -4.02 -17.90
N PHE A 157 1.49 -4.05 -19.20
CA PHE A 157 1.02 -2.86 -19.93
C PHE A 157 -0.44 -2.53 -19.64
N LEU A 158 -1.29 -3.54 -19.41
CA LEU A 158 -2.67 -3.34 -18.99
C LEU A 158 -2.72 -2.64 -17.62
N ASN A 159 -1.89 -3.07 -16.67
CA ASN A 159 -1.76 -2.45 -15.36
C ASN A 159 -1.50 -0.94 -15.46
N PHE A 160 -0.61 -0.50 -16.35
CA PHE A 160 -0.30 0.92 -16.50
C PHE A 160 -1.40 1.75 -17.15
N ILE A 161 -2.19 1.15 -18.06
CA ILE A 161 -3.38 1.80 -18.60
C ILE A 161 -4.39 2.00 -17.48
N ILE A 162 -4.63 0.95 -16.70
CA ILE A 162 -5.52 0.99 -15.55
C ILE A 162 -5.04 2.02 -14.52
N GLU A 163 -3.75 2.02 -14.14
CA GLU A 163 -3.14 2.99 -13.24
C GLU A 163 -3.32 4.43 -13.77
N SER A 164 -3.09 4.63 -15.07
CA SER A 164 -3.24 5.93 -15.71
C SER A 164 -4.67 6.46 -15.63
N ILE A 165 -5.68 5.61 -15.82
CA ILE A 165 -7.11 5.98 -15.70
C ILE A 165 -7.49 6.19 -14.23
N ALA A 166 -7.11 5.24 -13.37
CA ALA A 166 -7.31 5.29 -11.91
C ALA A 166 -6.71 6.54 -11.26
N SER A 167 -5.56 7.02 -11.76
CA SER A 167 -4.91 8.25 -11.27
C SER A 167 -5.76 9.51 -11.42
N GLU A 168 -6.85 9.45 -12.18
CA GLU A 168 -7.79 10.55 -12.37
C GLU A 168 -8.98 10.48 -11.40
N THR A 169 -9.36 9.30 -10.89
CA THR A 169 -10.52 9.09 -9.99
C THR A 169 -10.17 9.19 -8.49
N GLU A 170 -10.96 9.85 -7.63
CA GLU A 170 -10.61 10.04 -6.20
C GLU A 170 -10.18 8.76 -5.45
N LEU A 171 -10.76 7.61 -5.81
CA LEU A 171 -10.42 6.28 -5.32
C LEU A 171 -9.73 5.44 -6.41
N PRO A 172 -8.41 5.57 -6.61
CA PRO A 172 -7.72 4.93 -7.73
C PRO A 172 -7.83 3.41 -7.74
N PHE A 173 -7.94 2.75 -6.58
CA PHE A 173 -8.03 1.29 -6.51
C PHE A 173 -9.42 0.73 -6.82
N LEU A 174 -10.48 1.54 -6.70
CA LEU A 174 -11.86 1.07 -6.79
C LEU A 174 -12.20 0.48 -8.17
N PRO A 175 -11.84 1.10 -9.31
CA PRO A 175 -12.12 0.54 -10.63
C PRO A 175 -11.50 -0.85 -10.83
N VAL A 176 -10.27 -1.05 -10.34
CA VAL A 176 -9.56 -2.34 -10.48
C VAL A 176 -10.19 -3.40 -9.60
N MET A 177 -10.55 -3.06 -8.37
CA MET A 177 -11.23 -4.00 -7.46
C MET A 177 -12.62 -4.37 -7.96
N LEU A 178 -13.38 -3.43 -8.52
CA LEU A 178 -14.70 -3.72 -9.09
C LEU A 178 -14.60 -4.63 -10.31
N VAL A 179 -13.63 -4.39 -11.20
CA VAL A 179 -13.42 -5.24 -12.37
C VAL A 179 -12.92 -6.63 -11.95
N ALA A 180 -11.87 -6.70 -11.13
CA ALA A 180 -11.31 -7.98 -10.67
C ALA A 180 -12.33 -8.77 -9.83
N GLY A 181 -12.99 -8.11 -8.88
CA GLY A 181 -14.02 -8.70 -8.04
C GLY A 181 -15.27 -9.09 -8.83
N GLY A 182 -15.67 -8.29 -9.81
CA GLY A 182 -16.77 -8.60 -10.72
C GLY A 182 -16.47 -9.82 -11.60
N LEU A 183 -15.28 -9.89 -12.21
CA LEU A 183 -14.85 -11.06 -12.98
C LEU A 183 -14.77 -12.32 -12.10
N PHE A 184 -14.23 -12.18 -10.88
CA PHE A 184 -14.19 -13.27 -9.92
C PHE A 184 -15.59 -13.74 -9.53
N ALA A 185 -16.52 -12.83 -9.23
CA ALA A 185 -17.90 -13.15 -8.88
C ALA A 185 -18.63 -13.82 -10.06
N LEU A 186 -18.49 -13.30 -11.28
CA LEU A 186 -19.08 -13.91 -12.48
C LEU A 186 -18.60 -15.34 -12.71
N ASN A 187 -17.31 -15.60 -12.45
CA ASN A 187 -16.76 -16.95 -12.53
C ASN A 187 -17.19 -17.84 -11.35
N TYR A 188 -17.23 -17.29 -10.13
CA TYR A 188 -17.59 -18.02 -8.91
C TYR A 188 -19.06 -18.43 -8.86
N PHE A 189 -19.97 -17.55 -9.31
CA PHE A 189 -21.39 -17.85 -9.45
C PHE A 189 -21.73 -18.58 -10.75
N GLU A 190 -20.72 -19.00 -11.51
CA GLU A 190 -20.86 -19.74 -12.78
C GLU A 190 -21.73 -19.03 -13.85
N ILE A 191 -21.92 -17.71 -13.73
CA ILE A 191 -22.66 -16.89 -14.69
C ILE A 191 -21.89 -16.83 -16.02
N LEU A 192 -20.55 -16.75 -15.94
CA LEU A 192 -19.64 -16.82 -17.07
C LEU A 192 -18.38 -17.59 -16.66
N SER A 193 -18.13 -18.75 -17.26
CA SER A 193 -16.96 -19.61 -16.99
C SER A 193 -15.66 -19.03 -17.60
N ILE A 194 -15.21 -17.89 -17.09
CA ILE A 194 -14.02 -17.19 -17.59
C ILE A 194 -12.74 -18.04 -17.41
N SER A 195 -12.67 -18.82 -16.33
CA SER A 195 -11.59 -19.78 -16.09
C SER A 195 -11.48 -20.83 -17.21
N ASP A 196 -12.61 -21.37 -17.67
CA ASP A 196 -12.66 -22.32 -18.78
C ASP A 196 -12.26 -21.68 -20.11
N LEU A 197 -12.71 -20.44 -20.38
CA LEU A 197 -12.31 -19.70 -21.58
C LEU A 197 -10.80 -19.46 -21.63
N ILE A 198 -10.20 -19.04 -20.52
CA ILE A 198 -8.75 -18.83 -20.43
C ILE A 198 -8.01 -20.15 -20.58
N SER A 199 -8.46 -21.20 -19.90
CA SER A 199 -7.87 -22.54 -20.00
C SER A 199 -7.86 -23.03 -21.46
N LYS A 200 -9.01 -22.95 -22.15
CA LYS A 200 -9.15 -23.31 -23.57
C LYS A 200 -8.26 -22.47 -24.48
N ALA A 201 -8.10 -21.18 -24.20
CA ALA A 201 -7.22 -20.32 -25.00
C ALA A 201 -5.76 -20.75 -24.92
N PHE A 202 -5.25 -21.06 -23.72
CA PHE A 202 -3.87 -21.49 -23.53
C PHE A 202 -3.63 -22.94 -24.02
N LEU A 203 -4.59 -23.85 -23.81
CA LEU A 203 -4.55 -25.18 -24.41
C LEU A 203 -4.61 -25.11 -25.95
N GLY A 204 -5.39 -24.18 -26.50
CA GLY A 204 -5.41 -23.90 -27.94
C GLY A 204 -4.04 -23.49 -28.46
N ILE A 205 -3.35 -22.57 -27.79
CA ILE A 205 -1.97 -22.17 -28.12
C ILE A 205 -1.00 -23.36 -28.04
N SER A 206 -1.18 -24.23 -27.04
CA SER A 206 -0.37 -25.43 -26.86
C SER A 206 -0.54 -26.39 -28.05
N ASN A 207 -1.77 -26.61 -28.50
CA ASN A 207 -2.07 -27.50 -29.62
C ASN A 207 -1.74 -26.89 -30.98
N ASN A 208 -1.88 -25.58 -31.14
CA ASN A 208 -1.57 -24.87 -32.36
C ASN A 208 -0.80 -23.55 -32.06
N PRO A 209 0.53 -23.55 -32.26
CA PRO A 209 1.38 -22.38 -32.00
C PRO A 209 0.97 -21.13 -32.77
N PHE A 210 0.25 -21.26 -33.90
CA PHE A 210 -0.22 -20.12 -34.69
C PHE A 210 -1.11 -19.17 -33.88
N PHE A 211 -1.83 -19.68 -32.87
CA PHE A 211 -2.66 -18.85 -32.01
C PHE A 211 -1.86 -17.87 -31.13
N LEU A 212 -0.52 -17.99 -31.04
CA LEU A 212 0.34 -16.98 -30.42
C LEU A 212 0.24 -15.60 -31.09
N ILE A 213 -0.22 -15.52 -32.34
CA ILE A 213 -0.39 -14.24 -33.01
C ILE A 213 -1.39 -13.33 -32.29
N VAL A 214 -2.42 -13.92 -31.66
CA VAL A 214 -3.46 -13.18 -30.94
C VAL A 214 -2.89 -12.43 -29.73
N PRO A 215 -2.23 -13.08 -28.74
CA PRO A 215 -1.64 -12.35 -27.62
C PRO A 215 -0.53 -11.40 -28.05
N ILE A 216 0.22 -11.68 -29.13
CA ILE A 216 1.21 -10.73 -29.67
C ILE A 216 0.54 -9.44 -30.18
N LEU A 217 -0.57 -9.56 -30.90
CA LEU A 217 -1.34 -8.40 -31.37
C LEU A 217 -1.91 -7.60 -30.21
N VAL A 218 -2.48 -8.26 -29.19
CA VAL A 218 -2.96 -7.61 -27.97
C VAL A 218 -1.82 -6.86 -27.27
N LEU A 219 -0.65 -7.47 -27.14
CA LEU A 219 0.53 -6.84 -26.55
C LEU A 219 0.94 -5.57 -27.32
N ALA A 220 0.96 -5.63 -28.66
CA ALA A 220 1.29 -4.48 -29.51
C ALA A 220 0.28 -3.33 -29.36
N ILE A 221 -1.03 -3.64 -29.30
CA ILE A 221 -2.09 -2.66 -29.08
C ILE A 221 -1.92 -1.98 -27.72
N LEU A 222 -1.73 -2.76 -26.64
CA LEU A 222 -1.56 -2.21 -25.29
C LEU A 222 -0.28 -1.36 -25.18
N TYR A 223 0.80 -1.77 -25.84
CA TYR A 223 2.01 -0.97 -25.94
C TYR A 223 1.75 0.37 -26.61
N TRP A 224 1.02 0.37 -27.74
CA TRP A 224 0.68 1.58 -28.48
C TRP A 224 -0.23 2.52 -27.70
N ILE A 225 -1.26 2.00 -27.02
CA ILE A 225 -2.16 2.79 -26.14
C ILE A 225 -1.35 3.47 -25.03
N ASN A 226 -0.46 2.72 -24.37
CA ASN A 226 0.44 3.27 -23.35
C ASN A 226 1.34 4.36 -23.93
N PHE A 227 1.96 4.11 -25.08
CA PHE A 227 2.83 5.09 -25.74
C PHE A 227 2.09 6.40 -26.03
N LYS A 228 0.89 6.32 -26.61
CA LYS A 228 0.05 7.49 -26.91
C LYS A 228 -0.33 8.25 -25.64
N THR A 229 -0.75 7.54 -24.60
CA THR A 229 -1.19 8.10 -23.32
C THR A 229 -0.04 8.81 -22.58
N LEU A 230 1.11 8.14 -22.45
CA LEU A 230 2.31 8.71 -21.82
C LEU A 230 2.84 9.92 -22.58
N LYS A 231 2.90 9.84 -23.92
CA LYS A 231 3.36 10.96 -24.75
C LYS A 231 2.49 12.20 -24.53
N LYS A 232 1.17 12.05 -24.42
CA LYS A 232 0.23 13.16 -24.11
C LYS A 232 0.44 13.72 -22.70
N LYS A 233 0.72 12.87 -21.70
CA LYS A 233 0.94 13.31 -20.31
C LYS A 233 2.28 14.03 -20.08
N LEU A 234 3.28 13.84 -20.95
CA LEU A 234 4.58 14.53 -20.86
C LEU A 234 4.58 15.98 -21.40
N TYR A 235 3.45 16.50 -21.86
CA TYR A 235 3.32 17.93 -22.22
C TYR A 235 3.15 18.76 -20.94
N ILE A 236 4.05 19.73 -20.73
CA ILE A 236 4.08 20.61 -19.55
C ILE A 236 2.75 21.38 -19.40
N ASP A 237 2.09 21.70 -20.52
CA ASP A 237 0.83 22.44 -20.57
C ASP A 237 -0.33 21.73 -19.86
N ASN A 238 -0.34 20.39 -19.81
CA ASN A 238 -1.35 19.62 -19.05
C ASN A 238 -1.18 19.77 -17.53
N SER A 239 0.02 20.11 -17.05
CA SER A 239 0.28 20.39 -15.63
C SER A 239 0.06 21.85 -15.23
N LEU A 240 0.05 22.77 -16.20
CA LEU A 240 -0.20 24.21 -16.02
C LEU A 240 -1.68 24.58 -16.14
N GLN A 241 -2.52 23.72 -16.71
CA GLN A 241 -3.97 23.81 -16.58
C GLN A 241 -4.40 23.47 -15.14
N SER A 242 -4.11 24.39 -14.22
CA SER A 242 -4.80 24.40 -12.93
C SER A 242 -6.29 24.49 -13.22
N LYS A 243 -7.03 23.41 -12.93
CA LYS A 243 -8.49 23.52 -12.80
C LYS A 243 -8.71 24.62 -11.76
N LYS A 244 -9.24 25.76 -12.20
CA LYS A 244 -9.74 26.81 -11.31
C LYS A 244 -10.97 26.24 -10.63
N GLU A 245 -10.77 25.42 -9.60
CA GLU A 245 -11.84 25.12 -8.65
C GLU A 245 -12.01 26.37 -7.78
N GLU A 246 -13.24 26.91 -7.76
CA GLU A 246 -13.60 27.97 -6.82
C GLU A 246 -13.28 27.52 -5.39
N ALA A 247 -12.53 28.35 -4.68
CA ALA A 247 -12.16 28.08 -3.30
C ALA A 247 -13.41 28.07 -2.42
N LYS A 248 -14.00 26.89 -2.17
CA LYS A 248 -15.05 26.73 -1.16
C LYS A 248 -14.45 27.04 0.21
N THR A 249 -14.85 28.17 0.79
CA THR A 249 -14.45 28.56 2.14
C THR A 249 -15.23 27.73 3.15
N THR A 250 -14.65 26.60 3.58
CA THR A 250 -15.23 25.82 4.69
C THR A 250 -15.15 26.64 5.97
N ASN A 251 -16.31 26.99 6.54
CA ASN A 251 -16.37 27.67 7.83
C ASN A 251 -16.04 26.69 8.96
N LEU A 252 -14.85 26.82 9.54
CA LEU A 252 -14.36 25.99 10.65
C LEU A 252 -14.52 26.70 12.02
N ALA A 253 -15.53 27.55 12.18
CA ALA A 253 -15.75 28.31 13.43
C ALA A 253 -15.87 27.43 14.67
N TRP A 254 -16.34 26.18 14.54
CA TRP A 254 -16.43 25.23 15.65
C TRP A 254 -15.08 24.93 16.30
N THR A 255 -13.96 25.04 15.57
CA THR A 255 -12.63 24.77 16.13
C THR A 255 -12.17 25.86 17.10
N LYS A 256 -12.84 27.04 17.12
CA LYS A 256 -12.53 28.11 18.09
C LYS A 256 -12.72 27.65 19.54
N LYS A 257 -13.54 26.61 19.77
CA LYS A 257 -13.73 25.98 21.10
C LYS A 257 -12.44 25.39 21.67
N PHE A 258 -11.43 25.13 20.84
CA PHE A 258 -10.13 24.61 21.27
C PHE A 258 -9.11 25.70 21.63
N GLY A 259 -9.49 26.98 21.62
CA GLY A 259 -8.65 28.09 22.08
C GLY A 259 -7.34 28.23 21.30
N ASP A 260 -6.22 28.31 22.02
CA ASP A 260 -4.88 28.59 21.47
C ASP A 260 -4.37 27.56 20.43
N ILE A 261 -4.95 26.36 20.37
CA ILE A 261 -4.58 25.33 19.38
C ILE A 261 -5.46 25.37 18.13
N ALA A 262 -6.55 26.14 18.13
CA ALA A 262 -7.50 26.22 17.04
C ALA A 262 -6.87 26.57 15.67
N PRO A 263 -5.89 27.50 15.56
CA PRO A 263 -5.26 27.81 14.28
C PRO A 263 -4.55 26.59 13.66
N PHE A 264 -3.86 25.79 14.48
CA PHE A 264 -3.20 24.57 14.01
C PHE A 264 -4.21 23.51 13.59
N MET A 265 -5.28 23.33 14.36
CA MET A 265 -6.34 22.37 14.03
C MET A 265 -7.06 22.75 12.72
N GLN A 266 -7.27 24.05 12.47
CA GLN A 266 -7.82 24.52 11.19
C GLN A 266 -6.88 24.25 10.02
N LEU A 267 -5.57 24.45 10.22
CA LEU A 267 -4.57 24.12 9.20
C LEU A 267 -4.60 22.62 8.89
N ASP A 268 -4.68 21.77 9.91
CA ASP A 268 -4.76 20.32 9.75
C ASP A 268 -6.02 19.88 9.01
N ILE A 269 -7.18 20.41 9.39
CA ILE A 269 -8.46 20.09 8.71
C ILE A 269 -8.41 20.56 7.26
N LYS A 270 -7.91 21.78 6.99
CA LYS A 270 -7.73 22.29 5.62
C LYS A 270 -6.75 21.43 4.84
N LEU A 271 -5.65 20.99 5.46
CA LEU A 271 -4.69 20.08 4.85
C LEU A 271 -5.35 18.75 4.48
N ILE A 272 -6.19 18.20 5.36
CA ILE A 272 -6.92 16.95 5.12
C ILE A 272 -7.94 17.08 4.00
N LEU A 273 -8.71 18.17 3.97
CA LEU A 273 -9.79 18.35 3.00
C LEU A 273 -9.29 18.80 1.62
N ARG A 274 -8.22 19.60 1.55
CA ARG A 274 -7.76 20.22 0.30
C ARG A 274 -6.81 19.35 -0.52
N ASN A 275 -5.97 18.55 0.14
CA ASN A 275 -4.91 17.83 -0.58
C ASN A 275 -5.33 16.41 -0.92
N LYS A 276 -5.03 15.98 -2.16
CA LYS A 276 -5.39 14.65 -2.68
C LYS A 276 -4.88 13.52 -1.78
N ARG A 277 -3.68 13.68 -1.22
CA ARG A 277 -3.05 12.68 -0.36
C ARG A 277 -3.86 12.42 0.91
N SER A 278 -3.98 13.46 1.74
CA SER A 278 -4.63 13.40 3.05
C SER A 278 -6.13 13.15 2.94
N LYS A 279 -6.80 13.67 1.90
CA LYS A 279 -8.21 13.34 1.60
C LYS A 279 -8.38 11.84 1.33
N SER A 280 -7.47 11.23 0.57
CA SER A 280 -7.46 9.77 0.34
C SER A 280 -7.23 8.99 1.65
N SER A 281 -6.52 9.53 2.64
CA SER A 281 -6.37 8.88 3.95
C SER A 281 -7.66 8.84 4.77
N VAL A 282 -8.61 9.76 4.54
CA VAL A 282 -9.94 9.71 5.18
C VAL A 282 -10.74 8.50 4.68
N TRP A 283 -10.63 8.17 3.38
CA TRP A 283 -11.26 6.96 2.83
C TRP A 283 -10.68 5.66 3.42
N MET A 284 -9.39 5.65 3.79
CA MET A 284 -8.82 4.51 4.52
C MET A 284 -9.47 4.30 5.89
N LEU A 285 -10.10 5.33 6.48
CA LEU A 285 -10.86 5.17 7.72
C LEU A 285 -12.12 4.33 7.50
N VAL A 286 -12.80 4.51 6.37
CA VAL A 286 -13.99 3.71 6.03
C VAL A 286 -13.60 2.25 5.82
N ILE A 287 -12.53 1.99 5.06
CA ILE A 287 -12.01 0.64 4.86
C ILE A 287 -11.54 0.03 6.19
N GLY A 288 -10.82 0.81 7.00
CA GLY A 288 -10.37 0.36 8.31
C GLY A 288 -11.50 0.13 9.30
N LEU A 289 -12.60 0.88 9.20
CA LEU A 289 -13.81 0.62 9.96
C LEU A 289 -14.41 -0.73 9.57
N LEU A 290 -14.48 -1.05 8.28
CA LEU A 290 -15.01 -2.32 7.76
C LEU A 290 -14.07 -3.51 7.98
N TYR A 291 -12.83 -3.28 8.42
CA TYR A 291 -11.82 -4.33 8.60
C TYR A 291 -12.26 -5.42 9.57
N GLY A 292 -13.02 -5.07 10.63
CA GLY A 292 -13.57 -6.04 11.57
C GLY A 292 -14.51 -7.07 10.91
N LEU A 293 -15.22 -6.70 9.84
CA LEU A 293 -16.13 -7.60 9.10
C LEU A 293 -15.39 -8.71 8.35
N PHE A 294 -14.07 -8.63 8.16
CA PHE A 294 -13.31 -9.74 7.61
C PHE A 294 -13.11 -10.86 8.65
N PHE A 295 -13.04 -10.51 9.94
CA PHE A 295 -12.71 -11.45 11.01
C PHE A 295 -13.96 -11.93 11.75
N TYR A 296 -14.80 -11.02 12.22
CA TYR A 296 -15.90 -11.37 13.12
C TYR A 296 -16.96 -12.32 12.55
N PRO A 297 -17.26 -12.33 11.24
CA PRO A 297 -18.17 -13.33 10.67
C PRO A 297 -17.54 -14.72 10.48
N ASN A 298 -16.22 -14.84 10.51
CA ASN A 298 -15.54 -16.10 10.23
C ASN A 298 -15.42 -16.93 11.53
N PRO A 299 -15.96 -18.17 11.57
CA PRO A 299 -15.96 -19.01 12.77
C PRO A 299 -14.56 -19.21 13.38
N ILE A 300 -13.51 -19.28 12.53
CA ILE A 300 -12.13 -19.49 12.98
C ILE A 300 -11.68 -18.36 13.94
N TYR A 301 -12.10 -17.12 13.68
CA TYR A 301 -11.68 -15.97 14.47
C TYR A 301 -12.65 -15.64 15.60
N GLN A 302 -13.88 -16.13 15.56
CA GLN A 302 -14.86 -15.92 16.63
C GLN A 302 -14.39 -16.54 17.96
N ASP A 303 -13.75 -17.70 17.91
CA ASP A 303 -13.23 -18.38 19.10
C ASP A 303 -11.86 -17.83 19.57
N MET A 304 -11.25 -16.94 18.79
CA MET A 304 -9.95 -16.33 19.09
C MET A 304 -10.11 -15.00 19.85
N GLU A 305 -10.69 -15.03 21.06
CA GLU A 305 -10.96 -13.82 21.85
C GLU A 305 -9.71 -12.98 22.12
N TRP A 306 -8.54 -13.63 22.27
CA TRP A 306 -7.23 -12.99 22.42
C TRP A 306 -6.87 -12.07 21.23
N PHE A 307 -7.50 -12.26 20.07
CA PHE A 307 -7.30 -11.46 18.85
C PHE A 307 -8.21 -10.22 18.79
N PHE A 308 -9.27 -10.14 19.60
CA PHE A 308 -10.24 -9.03 19.51
C PHE A 308 -9.63 -7.66 19.81
N VAL A 309 -8.66 -7.59 20.73
CA VAL A 309 -7.95 -6.34 21.06
C VAL A 309 -7.13 -5.84 19.88
N PHE A 310 -6.54 -6.74 19.08
CA PHE A 310 -5.82 -6.35 17.87
C PHE A 310 -6.74 -5.65 16.87
N ILE A 311 -7.89 -6.25 16.59
CA ILE A 311 -8.90 -5.67 15.70
C ILE A 311 -9.40 -4.34 16.27
N GLY A 312 -9.71 -4.28 17.57
CA GLY A 312 -10.14 -3.05 18.23
C GLY A 312 -9.10 -1.92 18.15
N ILE A 313 -7.81 -2.23 18.35
CA ILE A 313 -6.71 -1.25 18.26
C ILE A 313 -6.61 -0.70 16.85
N PHE A 314 -6.72 -1.58 15.84
CA PHE A 314 -6.69 -1.18 14.44
C PHE A 314 -7.91 -0.34 14.05
N VAL A 315 -9.13 -0.83 14.32
CA VAL A 315 -10.39 -0.17 13.93
C VAL A 315 -10.51 1.20 14.60
N THR A 316 -10.31 1.28 15.91
CA THR A 316 -10.42 2.56 16.64
C THR A 316 -9.22 3.49 16.39
N GLY A 317 -8.05 2.93 16.05
CA GLY A 317 -6.80 3.65 15.85
C GLY A 317 -6.43 3.92 14.40
N ILE A 318 -7.25 3.55 13.41
CA ILE A 318 -6.87 3.57 11.99
C ILE A 318 -6.39 4.95 11.51
N PHE A 319 -7.05 6.03 11.93
CA PHE A 319 -6.60 7.39 11.60
C PHE A 319 -5.29 7.73 12.28
N LEU A 320 -5.16 7.36 13.56
CA LEU A 320 -3.95 7.58 14.34
C LEU A 320 -2.74 6.86 13.72
N ILE A 321 -2.91 5.62 13.28
CA ILE A 321 -1.89 4.82 12.60
C ILE A 321 -1.57 5.42 11.22
N ASN A 322 -2.57 5.75 10.40
CA ASN A 322 -2.33 6.20 9.02
C ASN A 322 -1.93 7.67 8.89
N PHE A 323 -2.50 8.56 9.69
CA PHE A 323 -2.22 9.99 9.65
C PHE A 323 -1.15 10.37 10.68
N GLY A 324 -1.25 9.85 11.90
CA GLY A 324 -0.37 10.23 13.00
C GLY A 324 1.10 9.88 12.77
N GLN A 325 1.39 8.72 12.17
CA GLN A 325 2.77 8.27 11.90
C GLN A 325 3.58 9.24 11.00
N PHE A 326 2.89 10.07 10.23
CA PHE A 326 3.51 11.04 9.33
C PHE A 326 3.53 12.46 9.90
N ILE A 327 3.25 12.66 11.18
CA ILE A 327 3.46 13.96 11.84
C ILE A 327 4.97 14.09 12.16
N PRO A 328 5.65 15.22 11.86
CA PRO A 328 5.19 16.45 11.21
C PRO A 328 5.42 16.48 9.69
N ALA A 329 5.71 15.34 9.06
CA ALA A 329 5.98 15.25 7.61
C ALA A 329 4.83 15.75 6.73
N TRP A 330 3.57 15.70 7.18
CA TRP A 330 2.45 16.36 6.51
C TRP A 330 2.67 17.87 6.30
N ASP A 331 3.30 18.53 7.26
CA ASP A 331 3.58 19.96 7.24
C ASP A 331 4.91 20.29 6.53
N SER A 332 5.61 19.28 5.97
CA SER A 332 6.98 19.41 5.48
C SER A 332 7.22 20.55 4.48
N SER A 333 6.23 20.87 3.63
CA SER A 333 6.32 21.93 2.61
C SER A 333 6.45 23.34 3.19
N TYR A 334 5.81 23.62 4.33
CA TYR A 334 5.84 24.91 5.02
C TYR A 334 6.45 24.83 6.42
N TYR A 335 7.01 23.69 6.79
CA TYR A 335 7.55 23.45 8.12
C TYR A 335 8.62 24.47 8.52
N LYS A 336 9.49 24.89 7.58
CA LYS A 336 10.50 25.94 7.83
C LYS A 336 9.86 27.26 8.24
N LEU A 337 8.78 27.66 7.57
CA LEU A 337 8.03 28.88 7.88
C LEU A 337 7.35 28.74 9.25
N LEU A 338 6.69 27.61 9.52
CA LEU A 338 6.04 27.34 10.79
C LEU A 338 7.01 27.45 11.97
N MET A 339 8.25 26.97 11.76
CA MET A 339 9.30 26.91 12.76
C MET A 339 10.08 28.22 12.94
N SER A 340 9.90 29.20 12.06
CA SER A 340 10.45 30.56 12.22
C SER A 340 9.47 31.53 12.89
N GLN A 341 8.18 31.17 12.97
CA GLN A 341 7.19 31.99 13.68
C GLN A 341 7.39 31.91 15.20
N ASN A 342 6.94 32.95 15.90
CA ASN A 342 6.93 32.99 17.37
C ASN A 342 5.78 32.13 17.94
N LEU A 343 5.88 30.81 17.75
CA LEU A 343 4.87 29.83 18.18
C LEU A 343 5.48 28.85 19.19
N LYS A 344 4.72 28.55 20.26
CA LYS A 344 5.11 27.51 21.21
C LYS A 344 4.92 26.13 20.58
N TYR A 345 6.01 25.37 20.45
CA TYR A 345 6.01 24.02 19.88
C TYR A 345 5.02 23.09 20.61
N GLU A 346 4.86 23.26 21.92
CA GLU A 346 3.87 22.55 22.73
C GLU A 346 2.43 22.71 22.19
N ARG A 347 2.03 23.91 21.76
CA ARG A 347 0.68 24.17 21.21
C ARG A 347 0.47 23.43 19.89
N TYR A 348 1.49 23.41 19.03
CA TYR A 348 1.47 22.64 17.80
C TYR A 348 1.26 21.14 18.08
N LEU A 349 2.02 20.55 19.00
CA LEU A 349 1.87 19.13 19.33
C LEU A 349 0.56 18.81 20.04
N LYS A 350 0.06 19.71 20.90
CA LYS A 350 -1.28 19.56 21.52
C LYS A 350 -2.40 19.55 20.48
N SER A 351 -2.29 20.36 19.42
CA SER A 351 -3.25 20.31 18.30
C SER A 351 -3.27 18.94 17.65
N LYS A 352 -2.08 18.41 17.32
CA LYS A 352 -1.93 17.08 16.70
C LYS A 352 -2.49 15.97 17.60
N TYR A 353 -2.18 16.01 18.88
CA TYR A 353 -2.73 15.07 19.87
C TYR A 353 -4.26 15.12 19.93
N SER A 354 -4.83 16.32 20.00
CA SER A 354 -6.29 16.53 20.07
C SER A 354 -7.01 16.02 18.84
N LEU A 355 -6.44 16.25 17.64
CA LEU A 355 -6.97 15.73 16.38
C LEU A 355 -7.02 14.19 16.38
N MET A 356 -5.98 13.53 16.89
CA MET A 356 -5.94 12.06 16.97
C MET A 356 -6.96 11.51 17.97
N ILE A 357 -7.08 12.11 19.17
CA ILE A 357 -8.09 11.66 20.15
C ILE A 357 -9.49 11.78 19.57
N MET A 358 -9.81 12.93 18.98
CA MET A 358 -11.13 13.16 18.37
C MET A 358 -11.44 12.08 17.34
N SER A 359 -10.44 11.69 16.53
CA SER A 359 -10.62 10.60 15.59
C SER A 359 -10.82 9.25 16.28
N VAL A 360 -10.08 8.91 17.34
CA VAL A 360 -10.25 7.64 18.06
C VAL A 360 -11.65 7.54 18.66
N VAL A 361 -12.16 8.64 19.23
CA VAL A 361 -13.52 8.71 19.77
C VAL A 361 -14.57 8.48 18.68
N ILE A 362 -14.44 9.18 17.54
CA ILE A 362 -15.36 9.00 16.40
C ILE A 362 -15.32 7.55 15.90
N MET A 363 -14.12 6.98 15.71
CA MET A 363 -13.97 5.60 15.22
C MET A 363 -14.51 4.58 16.23
N PHE A 364 -14.34 4.80 17.53
CA PHE A 364 -14.96 3.96 18.56
C PHE A 364 -16.48 3.98 18.46
N VAL A 365 -17.09 5.16 18.38
CA VAL A 365 -18.56 5.29 18.23
C VAL A 365 -19.05 4.60 16.96
N LEU A 366 -18.36 4.78 15.84
CA LEU A 366 -18.68 4.10 14.58
C LEU A 366 -18.46 2.59 14.63
N SER A 367 -17.62 2.09 15.54
CA SER A 367 -17.37 0.66 15.72
C SER A 367 -18.38 -0.03 16.64
N ILE A 368 -19.25 0.71 17.33
CA ILE A 368 -20.28 0.13 18.23
C ILE A 368 -21.15 -0.95 17.55
N PRO A 369 -21.58 -0.82 16.28
CA PRO A 369 -22.37 -1.86 15.61
C PRO A 369 -21.74 -3.25 15.60
N TYR A 370 -20.41 -3.38 15.78
CA TYR A 370 -19.75 -4.68 15.94
C TYR A 370 -20.21 -5.48 17.17
N VAL A 371 -20.92 -4.85 18.12
CA VAL A 371 -21.59 -5.54 19.24
C VAL A 371 -22.54 -6.64 18.77
N TYR A 372 -23.05 -6.56 17.53
CA TYR A 372 -23.85 -7.62 16.91
C TYR A 372 -23.16 -8.99 16.92
N PHE A 373 -21.84 -9.03 16.81
CA PHE A 373 -21.04 -10.27 16.83
C PHE A 373 -20.67 -10.73 18.25
N GLY A 374 -20.99 -9.94 19.29
CA GLY A 374 -20.75 -10.30 20.68
C GLY A 374 -20.35 -9.11 21.56
N TRP A 375 -20.79 -9.11 22.82
CA TRP A 375 -20.49 -8.04 23.78
C TRP A 375 -18.99 -7.92 24.12
N LYS A 376 -18.25 -9.04 24.10
CA LYS A 376 -16.78 -9.06 24.31
C LYS A 376 -16.05 -8.20 23.27
N ILE A 377 -16.56 -8.15 22.04
CA ILE A 377 -15.99 -7.34 20.96
C ILE A 377 -16.13 -5.86 21.29
N LEU A 378 -17.29 -5.42 21.79
CA LEU A 378 -17.50 -4.03 22.21
C LEU A 378 -16.55 -3.63 23.33
N LEU A 379 -16.36 -4.49 24.34
CA LEU A 379 -15.38 -4.24 25.41
C LEU A 379 -13.95 -4.17 24.89
N ALA A 380 -13.57 -5.05 23.96
CA ALA A 380 -12.25 -5.02 23.34
C ALA A 380 -12.02 -3.71 22.56
N HIS A 381 -13.02 -3.23 21.82
CA HIS A 381 -12.96 -1.93 21.13
C HIS A 381 -12.86 -0.76 22.10
N PHE A 382 -13.59 -0.80 23.22
CA PHE A 382 -13.51 0.22 24.25
C PHE A 382 -12.12 0.26 24.89
N ALA A 383 -11.61 -0.89 25.31
CA ALA A 383 -10.26 -1.03 25.87
C ALA A 383 -9.19 -0.54 24.88
N ALA A 384 -9.32 -0.94 23.62
CA ALA A 384 -8.45 -0.49 22.56
C ALA A 384 -8.53 1.03 22.31
N ALA A 385 -9.71 1.64 22.36
CA ALA A 385 -9.87 3.09 22.22
C ALA A 385 -9.17 3.84 23.36
N VAL A 386 -9.33 3.37 24.59
CA VAL A 386 -8.65 3.94 25.77
C VAL A 386 -7.12 3.79 25.64
N TYR A 387 -6.64 2.62 25.23
CA TYR A 387 -5.21 2.40 24.96
C TYR A 387 -4.70 3.28 23.81
N ASN A 388 -5.50 3.48 22.76
CA ASN A 388 -5.14 4.31 21.63
C ASN A 388 -4.95 5.78 22.04
N VAL A 389 -5.85 6.30 22.88
CA VAL A 389 -5.76 7.65 23.45
C VAL A 389 -4.59 7.79 24.43
N GLY A 390 -4.41 6.80 25.30
CA GLY A 390 -3.51 6.85 26.43
C GLY A 390 -2.09 6.36 26.18
N VAL A 391 -1.84 5.58 25.13
CA VAL A 391 -0.50 5.04 24.85
C VAL A 391 -0.13 5.32 23.40
N ASN A 392 -0.90 4.81 22.43
CA ASN A 392 -0.51 4.85 21.02
C ASN A 392 -0.37 6.28 20.49
N SER A 393 -1.24 7.20 20.90
CA SER A 393 -1.16 8.62 20.54
C SER A 393 0.18 9.25 20.94
N TYR A 394 0.71 8.91 22.12
CA TYR A 394 1.99 9.43 22.59
C TYR A 394 3.18 8.77 21.91
N VAL A 395 3.13 7.45 21.73
CA VAL A 395 4.18 6.69 21.02
C VAL A 395 4.32 7.21 19.59
N ILE A 396 3.21 7.45 18.89
CA ILE A 396 3.23 8.04 17.55
C ILE A 396 3.81 9.44 17.55
N LEU A 397 3.40 10.32 18.46
CA LEU A 397 3.94 11.67 18.51
C LEU A 397 5.43 11.65 18.80
N TRP A 398 5.86 10.86 19.78
CA TRP A 398 7.27 10.65 20.07
C TRP A 398 8.01 10.13 18.84
N GLY A 399 7.47 9.12 18.17
CA GLY A 399 8.02 8.57 16.95
C GLY A 399 8.15 9.58 15.80
N GLY A 400 7.19 10.51 15.69
CA GLY A 400 7.24 11.63 14.76
C GLY A 400 8.46 12.55 14.95
N SER A 401 9.04 12.59 16.15
CA SER A 401 10.29 13.31 16.40
C SER A 401 11.50 12.74 15.62
N PHE A 402 11.37 11.54 15.06
CA PHE A 402 12.37 10.89 14.19
C PHE A 402 12.04 10.96 12.70
N ASN A 403 10.93 11.57 12.30
CA ASN A 403 10.58 11.70 10.88
C ASN A 403 11.52 12.65 10.15
N ARG A 404 12.09 12.18 9.03
CA ARG A 404 13.06 12.92 8.20
C ARG A 404 12.75 12.89 6.70
N LYS A 405 11.58 12.37 6.29
CA LYS A 405 11.20 12.30 4.88
C LYS A 405 10.11 13.32 4.57
N LYS A 406 10.32 14.10 3.50
CA LYS A 406 9.31 15.01 2.95
C LYS A 406 8.17 14.21 2.32
N ILE A 407 6.96 14.74 2.41
CA ILE A 407 5.76 14.16 1.83
C ILE A 407 5.25 15.09 0.73
N ASP A 408 5.13 14.56 -0.49
CA ASP A 408 4.44 15.24 -1.57
C ASP A 408 2.93 15.12 -1.36
N LEU A 409 2.25 16.26 -1.24
CA LEU A 409 0.81 16.37 -0.95
C LEU A 409 -0.07 16.23 -2.21
N ASP A 410 0.52 16.42 -3.40
CA ASP A 410 -0.20 16.33 -4.67
C ASP A 410 -0.38 14.87 -5.13
N GLN A 411 0.40 13.96 -4.58
CA GLN A 411 0.26 12.52 -4.81
C GLN A 411 -0.80 11.89 -3.91
N ARG A 412 -1.59 10.95 -4.43
CA ARG A 412 -2.60 10.25 -3.62
C ARG A 412 -1.97 9.30 -2.60
N ALA A 413 -2.63 9.10 -1.47
CA ALA A 413 -2.10 8.30 -0.34
C ALA A 413 -2.23 6.79 -0.56
N ALA A 414 -3.29 6.33 -1.24
CA ALA A 414 -3.52 4.89 -1.43
C ALA A 414 -2.29 4.21 -2.07
N PHE A 415 -1.69 3.28 -1.32
CA PHE A 415 -0.52 2.49 -1.74
C PHE A 415 0.67 3.33 -2.21
N ASN A 416 0.82 4.54 -1.65
CA ASN A 416 1.99 5.37 -1.87
C ASN A 416 2.92 5.32 -0.66
N PHE A 417 3.97 4.50 -0.77
CA PHE A 417 4.99 4.35 0.28
C PHE A 417 5.98 5.52 0.34
N GLN A 418 5.84 6.58 -0.47
CA GLN A 418 6.66 7.78 -0.35
C GLN A 418 6.53 8.37 1.06
N GLY A 419 7.62 8.80 1.68
CA GLY A 419 7.59 9.25 3.08
C GLY A 419 7.60 8.13 4.12
N THR A 420 7.32 6.87 3.73
CA THR A 420 7.47 5.70 4.60
C THR A 420 8.94 5.32 4.68
N GLY A 421 9.53 5.38 5.87
CA GLY A 421 10.88 4.96 6.18
C GLY A 421 10.88 3.87 7.26
N ALA A 422 12.07 3.49 7.72
CA ALA A 422 12.23 2.51 8.79
C ALA A 422 11.49 2.93 10.08
N VAL A 423 11.42 4.24 10.34
CA VAL A 423 10.73 4.83 11.50
C VAL A 423 9.24 4.45 11.52
N GLN A 424 8.53 4.55 10.39
CA GLN A 424 7.11 4.21 10.28
C GLN A 424 6.86 2.73 10.59
N TRP A 425 7.71 1.82 10.11
CA TRP A 425 7.59 0.40 10.38
C TRP A 425 7.95 0.04 11.83
N LEU A 426 9.02 0.64 12.34
CA LEU A 426 9.50 0.45 13.71
C LEU A 426 8.50 0.95 14.75
N ILE A 427 7.70 1.96 14.42
CA ILE A 427 6.65 2.48 15.29
C ILE A 427 5.33 1.76 15.02
N GLY A 428 4.97 1.58 13.76
CA GLY A 428 3.67 1.06 13.32
C GLY A 428 3.41 -0.39 13.70
N ILE A 429 4.39 -1.28 13.54
CA ILE A 429 4.22 -2.70 13.90
C ILE A 429 4.03 -2.86 15.41
N PRO A 430 4.89 -2.29 16.29
CA PRO A 430 4.71 -2.44 17.73
C PRO A 430 3.42 -1.83 18.27
N LEU A 431 2.93 -0.72 17.69
CA LEU A 431 1.66 -0.09 18.08
C LEU A 431 0.46 -1.05 18.02
N MET A 432 0.49 -2.00 17.08
CA MET A 432 -0.57 -3.00 16.91
C MET A 432 -0.27 -4.27 17.71
N LEU A 433 0.99 -4.73 17.70
CA LEU A 433 1.36 -6.01 18.30
C LEU A 433 1.56 -5.96 19.82
N ILE A 434 2.14 -4.89 20.38
CA ILE A 434 2.38 -4.79 21.83
C ILE A 434 1.08 -4.91 22.65
N PRO A 435 0.01 -4.14 22.38
CA PRO A 435 -1.22 -4.28 23.15
C PRO A 435 -1.84 -5.68 23.02
N MET A 436 -1.73 -6.30 21.85
CA MET A 436 -2.18 -7.66 21.61
C MET A 436 -1.37 -8.69 22.42
N ILE A 437 -0.04 -8.58 22.45
CA ILE A 437 0.83 -9.47 23.23
C ILE A 437 0.52 -9.33 24.72
N ILE A 438 0.43 -8.09 25.22
CA ILE A 438 0.09 -7.84 26.62
C ILE A 438 -1.27 -8.44 26.94
N PHE A 439 -2.28 -8.17 26.12
CA PHE A 439 -3.62 -8.75 26.31
C PHE A 439 -3.59 -10.27 26.30
N ALA A 440 -2.90 -10.90 25.36
CA ALA A 440 -2.78 -12.35 25.25
C ALA A 440 -2.15 -12.97 26.50
N ILE A 441 -1.07 -12.39 27.04
CA ILE A 441 -0.41 -12.88 28.26
C ILE A 441 -1.41 -12.93 29.43
N PHE A 442 -2.15 -11.85 29.65
CA PHE A 442 -3.13 -11.79 30.76
C PHE A 442 -4.40 -12.60 30.47
N TYR A 443 -4.82 -12.69 29.21
CA TYR A 443 -5.94 -13.51 28.77
C TYR A 443 -5.69 -14.99 29.08
N PHE A 444 -4.54 -15.53 28.67
CA PHE A 444 -4.23 -16.96 28.84
C PHE A 444 -3.93 -17.33 30.30
N THR A 445 -3.52 -16.37 31.14
CA THR A 445 -3.17 -16.63 32.55
C THR A 445 -4.32 -16.35 33.52
N LEU A 446 -5.08 -15.28 33.31
CA LEU A 446 -6.06 -14.73 34.26
C LEU A 446 -7.45 -14.49 33.64
N GLY A 447 -7.62 -14.77 32.35
CA GLY A 447 -8.88 -14.66 31.64
C GLY A 447 -9.16 -13.30 30.99
N PHE A 448 -10.23 -13.26 30.19
CA PHE A 448 -10.61 -12.13 29.34
C PHE A 448 -10.79 -10.80 30.11
N GLN A 449 -11.48 -10.84 31.25
CA GLN A 449 -11.80 -9.65 32.04
C GLN A 449 -10.54 -8.96 32.57
N VAL A 450 -9.58 -9.75 33.08
CA VAL A 450 -8.31 -9.22 33.60
C VAL A 450 -7.47 -8.66 32.45
N GLY A 451 -7.38 -9.37 31.32
CA GLY A 451 -6.69 -8.86 30.13
C GLY A 451 -7.23 -7.50 29.67
N ILE A 452 -8.56 -7.35 29.58
CA ILE A 452 -9.20 -6.09 29.20
C ILE A 452 -8.91 -4.99 30.23
N GLY A 453 -9.01 -5.33 31.52
CA GLY A 453 -8.71 -4.41 32.62
C GLY A 453 -7.28 -3.87 32.55
N VAL A 454 -6.29 -4.71 32.23
CA VAL A 454 -4.89 -4.30 32.07
C VAL A 454 -4.73 -3.30 30.92
N ILE A 455 -5.34 -3.56 29.76
CA ILE A 455 -5.25 -2.65 28.60
C ILE A 455 -5.89 -1.29 28.90
N ILE A 456 -7.05 -1.28 29.57
CA ILE A 456 -7.70 -0.04 30.03
C ILE A 456 -6.81 0.69 31.02
N ALA A 457 -6.27 -0.02 32.02
CA ALA A 457 -5.41 0.57 33.04
C ALA A 457 -4.17 1.23 32.43
N MET A 458 -3.51 0.59 31.47
CA MET A 458 -2.37 1.17 30.75
C MET A 458 -2.75 2.47 30.02
N GLY A 459 -3.89 2.48 29.33
CA GLY A 459 -4.39 3.69 28.68
C GLY A 459 -4.69 4.80 29.68
N LEU A 460 -5.38 4.49 30.78
CA LEU A 460 -5.69 5.47 31.83
C LEU A 460 -4.43 6.03 32.50
N ILE A 461 -3.43 5.20 32.78
CA ILE A 461 -2.14 5.63 33.33
C ILE A 461 -1.48 6.64 32.38
N GLY A 462 -1.45 6.35 31.08
CA GLY A 462 -0.89 7.26 30.11
C GLY A 462 -1.67 8.58 29.98
N ILE A 463 -3.00 8.55 30.10
CA ILE A 463 -3.83 9.77 30.17
C ILE A 463 -3.51 10.58 31.44
N MET A 464 -3.37 9.91 32.59
CA MET A 464 -3.03 10.56 33.86
C MET A 464 -1.68 11.28 33.79
N PHE A 465 -0.69 10.68 33.12
CA PHE A 465 0.64 11.27 32.93
C PHE A 465 0.76 12.19 31.71
N HIS A 466 -0.35 12.58 31.07
CA HIS A 466 -0.40 13.39 29.85
C HIS A 466 0.58 14.57 29.86
N GLN A 467 0.55 15.39 30.91
CA GLN A 467 1.37 16.60 30.97
C GLN A 467 2.89 16.28 30.99
N LYS A 468 3.30 15.24 31.71
CA LYS A 468 4.72 14.84 31.79
C LYS A 468 5.19 14.28 30.45
N ILE A 469 4.38 13.41 29.84
CA ILE A 469 4.69 12.79 28.55
C ILE A 469 4.76 13.85 27.45
N MET A 470 3.80 14.78 27.38
CA MET A 470 3.82 15.85 26.37
C MET A 470 5.00 16.80 26.53
N LYS A 471 5.44 17.12 27.75
CA LYS A 471 6.68 17.89 27.99
C LYS A 471 7.90 17.15 27.46
N PHE A 472 8.00 15.85 27.75
CA PHE A 472 9.07 15.00 27.21
C PHE A 472 9.07 15.00 25.67
N ILE A 473 7.92 14.73 25.04
CA ILE A 473 7.79 14.72 23.58
C ILE A 473 8.19 16.08 22.99
N THR A 474 7.70 17.18 23.55
CA THR A 474 8.03 18.54 23.11
C THR A 474 9.54 18.78 23.14
N SER A 475 10.24 18.31 24.18
CA SER A 475 11.69 18.42 24.27
C SER A 475 12.42 17.67 23.15
N GLN A 476 11.92 16.50 22.74
CA GLN A 476 12.50 15.71 21.64
C GLN A 476 12.31 16.40 20.29
N TYR A 477 11.14 17.01 20.06
CA TYR A 477 10.91 17.82 18.86
C TYR A 477 11.81 19.06 18.81
N MET A 478 12.01 19.73 19.94
CA MET A 478 12.94 20.87 20.02
C MET A 478 14.38 20.45 19.69
N LYS A 479 14.87 19.32 20.23
CA LYS A 479 16.20 18.77 19.93
C LYS A 479 16.37 18.39 18.46
N SER A 480 15.30 17.90 17.83
CA SER A 480 15.32 17.44 16.43
C SER A 480 14.97 18.53 15.41
N LYS A 481 14.54 19.72 15.85
CA LYS A 481 14.00 20.81 15.02
C LYS A 481 14.84 21.12 13.78
N HIS A 482 16.13 21.40 13.97
CA HIS A 482 17.02 21.78 12.86
C HIS A 482 17.26 20.63 11.88
N LYS A 483 17.45 19.41 12.40
CA LYS A 483 17.59 18.20 11.58
C LYS A 483 16.34 17.94 10.72
N MET A 484 15.15 18.22 11.25
CA MET A 484 13.90 18.12 10.48
C MET A 484 13.79 19.19 9.40
N ILE A 485 14.13 20.45 9.71
CA ILE A 485 14.09 21.55 8.73
C ILE A 485 15.02 21.24 7.55
N GLU A 486 16.25 20.80 7.83
CA GLU A 486 17.20 20.40 6.81
C GLU A 486 16.67 19.21 6.00
N ALA A 487 16.19 18.15 6.66
CA ALA A 487 15.70 16.96 5.98
C ALA A 487 14.48 17.23 5.08
N PHE A 488 13.55 18.10 5.50
CA PHE A 488 12.39 18.48 4.68
C PHE A 488 12.72 19.45 3.55
N SER A 489 13.89 20.09 3.56
CA SER A 489 14.36 20.93 2.46
C SER A 489 14.99 20.15 1.31
N GLN A 490 15.33 18.87 1.53
CA GLN A 490 15.86 17.98 0.50
C GLN A 490 14.70 17.39 -0.31
N ASP A 491 14.78 17.47 -1.64
CA ASP A 491 13.85 16.74 -2.50
C ASP A 491 14.17 15.24 -2.48
N SER A 492 13.11 14.43 -2.33
CA SER A 492 13.18 12.97 -2.14
C SER A 492 13.43 12.22 -3.43
#